data_AF-A0A1X7V1I9-F1
#
_entry.id   AF-A0A1X7V1I9-F1
#
_cell.length_a   1.000
_cell.length_b   1.000
_cell.length_c   1.000
_cell.angle_alpha   90.00
_cell.angle_beta   90.00
_cell.angle_gamma   90.00
#
_symmetry.space_group_name_H-M   'P 1'
#
loop_
_entity.id
_entity.type
_entity.pdbx_description
1 polymer ?
#
loop_
_entity_poly.entity_id
_entity_poly.type
_entity_poly.pdbx_seq_one_letter_code
_entity_poly.pdbx_strand_id
1 'polypeptide(L)'
;MDKGAPPFDGATKRFAKPKSEEELEIIQKNSEPLTTARTNKWAVAVWNKWSKCRLDDHKEAPIGPPYLLPSKDDLYHWMTCFIVEIRCKDGKEYSPNTLYAIACAVMKHIRNYCPELNFFTQPEFHGFKTTLDSEMKRFKADGVGLEKRRADPISVNDEEQL
;
A
#
# COMPACT_ATOMS: atom_id res chain seq x y z
N MET A 1 6.95 -68.89 -6.87
CA MET A 1 5.98 -67.78 -6.87
C MET A 1 6.66 -66.62 -6.17
N ASP A 2 7.32 -65.78 -6.96
CA ASP A 2 8.06 -64.61 -6.47
C ASP A 2 7.27 -63.37 -6.93
N LYS A 3 6.71 -62.62 -5.98
CA LYS A 3 6.03 -61.35 -6.24
C LYS A 3 7.06 -60.24 -6.01
N GLY A 4 7.96 -60.06 -6.97
CA GLY A 4 8.88 -58.92 -7.01
C GLY A 4 8.09 -57.62 -7.22
N ALA A 5 8.40 -56.62 -6.39
CA ALA A 5 7.72 -55.35 -6.26
C ALA A 5 7.51 -54.60 -7.61
N PRO A 6 6.44 -53.80 -7.73
CA PRO A 6 6.24 -52.97 -8.92
C PRO A 6 7.38 -51.96 -9.07
N PRO A 7 7.75 -51.59 -10.31
CA PRO A 7 8.77 -50.58 -10.55
C PRO A 7 8.30 -49.24 -9.97
N PHE A 8 9.23 -48.53 -9.34
CA PHE A 8 9.00 -47.19 -8.79
C PHE A 8 8.80 -46.21 -9.97
N ASP A 9 7.57 -46.15 -10.49
CA ASP A 9 7.16 -45.17 -11.49
C ASP A 9 6.91 -43.82 -10.81
N GLY A 10 7.46 -42.76 -11.39
CA GLY A 10 7.07 -41.38 -11.09
C GLY A 10 7.84 -40.67 -9.97
N ALA A 11 9.08 -40.30 -10.25
CA ALA A 11 9.70 -39.14 -9.59
C ALA A 11 8.86 -37.88 -9.87
N THR A 12 7.95 -37.58 -8.93
CA THR A 12 7.32 -36.28 -8.62
C THR A 12 7.22 -35.25 -9.76
N LYS A 13 6.23 -35.41 -10.65
CA LYS A 13 5.75 -34.37 -11.59
C LYS A 13 5.09 -33.14 -10.91
N ARG A 14 5.12 -33.04 -9.58
CA ARG A 14 4.46 -31.98 -8.82
C ARG A 14 5.15 -30.62 -8.99
N PHE A 15 6.48 -30.62 -9.14
CA PHE A 15 7.28 -29.39 -9.12
C PHE A 15 7.89 -29.09 -10.48
N ALA A 16 7.99 -27.81 -10.81
CA ALA A 16 8.69 -27.34 -12.00
C ALA A 16 10.20 -27.60 -11.91
N LYS A 17 10.88 -27.58 -13.05
CA LYS A 17 12.34 -27.59 -13.08
C LYS A 17 12.91 -26.34 -12.40
N PRO A 18 14.09 -26.41 -11.78
CA PRO A 18 14.79 -25.24 -11.25
C PRO A 18 14.89 -24.15 -12.31
N LYS A 19 14.61 -22.91 -11.90
CA LYS A 19 14.68 -21.71 -12.73
C LYS A 19 16.12 -21.17 -12.72
N SER A 20 16.59 -20.66 -13.86
CA SER A 20 17.86 -19.94 -13.90
C SER A 20 17.76 -18.59 -13.19
N GLU A 21 18.90 -17.99 -12.85
CA GLU A 21 18.92 -16.66 -12.23
C GLU A 21 18.26 -15.61 -13.15
N GLU A 22 18.48 -15.71 -14.46
CA GLU A 22 17.87 -14.81 -15.45
C GLU A 22 16.35 -14.96 -15.49
N GLU A 23 15.83 -16.20 -15.37
CA GLU A 23 14.38 -16.42 -15.26
C GLU A 23 13.82 -15.83 -13.97
N LEU A 24 14.55 -15.94 -12.85
CA LEU A 24 14.15 -15.35 -11.58
C LEU A 24 14.11 -13.82 -11.65
N GLU A 25 15.10 -13.19 -12.27
CA GLU A 25 15.12 -11.74 -12.47
C GLU A 25 13.94 -11.25 -13.33
N ILE A 26 13.60 -11.97 -14.40
CA ILE A 26 12.46 -11.62 -15.26
C ILE A 26 11.15 -11.71 -14.46
N ILE A 27 10.99 -12.75 -13.63
CA ILE A 27 9.82 -12.90 -12.77
C ILE A 27 9.74 -11.76 -11.75
N GLN A 28 10.86 -11.41 -11.12
CA GLN A 28 10.94 -10.31 -10.15
C GLN A 28 10.58 -8.96 -10.80
N LYS A 29 11.12 -8.67 -11.99
CA LYS A 29 10.81 -7.44 -12.75
C LYS A 29 9.34 -7.33 -13.13
N ASN A 30 8.68 -8.46 -13.41
CA ASN A 30 7.26 -8.52 -13.77
C ASN A 30 6.31 -8.71 -12.57
N SER A 31 6.83 -8.66 -11.34
CA SER A 31 6.06 -9.00 -10.14
C SER A 31 5.02 -7.95 -9.74
N GLU A 32 5.11 -6.72 -10.25
CA GLU A 32 4.16 -5.65 -9.93
C GLU A 32 3.06 -5.51 -11.00
N PRO A 33 1.78 -5.76 -10.67
CA PRO A 33 0.68 -5.47 -11.59
C PRO A 33 0.57 -3.98 -11.91
N LEU A 34 0.26 -3.64 -13.16
CA LEU A 34 0.10 -2.25 -13.63
C LEU A 34 -0.92 -1.45 -12.79
N THR A 35 -2.02 -2.10 -12.39
CA THR A 35 -3.04 -1.48 -11.53
C THR A 35 -2.47 -1.12 -10.16
N THR A 36 -1.63 -1.97 -9.58
CA THR A 36 -0.95 -1.71 -8.30
C THR A 36 0.07 -0.58 -8.45
N ALA A 37 0.82 -0.55 -9.55
CA ALA A 37 1.74 0.55 -9.83
C ALA A 37 1.00 1.89 -9.95
N ARG A 38 -0.19 1.90 -10.57
CA ARG A 38 -1.05 3.09 -10.67
C ARG A 38 -1.53 3.54 -9.29
N THR A 39 -2.06 2.64 -8.46
CA THR A 39 -2.49 2.96 -7.09
C THR A 39 -1.33 3.49 -6.23
N ASN A 40 -0.13 2.91 -6.36
CA ASN A 40 1.07 3.39 -5.68
C ASN A 40 1.42 4.83 -6.07
N LYS A 41 1.47 5.11 -7.38
CA LYS A 41 1.72 6.46 -7.90
C LYS A 41 0.66 7.44 -7.42
N TRP A 42 -0.61 7.05 -7.46
CA TRP A 42 -1.71 7.88 -7.00
C TRP A 42 -1.60 8.22 -5.51
N ALA A 43 -1.31 7.25 -4.63
CA ALA A 43 -1.15 7.50 -3.21
C ALA A 43 0.00 8.48 -2.90
N VAL A 44 1.11 8.38 -3.64
CA VAL A 44 2.24 9.33 -3.54
C VAL A 44 1.85 10.71 -4.08
N ALA A 45 1.04 10.79 -5.13
CA ALA A 45 0.52 12.06 -5.62
C ALA A 45 -0.42 12.73 -4.59
N VAL A 46 -1.25 11.95 -3.90
CA VAL A 46 -2.09 12.43 -2.79
C VAL A 46 -1.22 12.97 -1.66
N TRP A 47 -0.14 12.26 -1.27
CA TRP A 47 0.85 12.76 -0.30
C TRP A 47 1.44 14.10 -0.71
N ASN A 48 1.97 14.19 -1.94
CA ASN A 48 2.61 15.41 -2.42
C ASN A 48 1.64 16.60 -2.44
N LYS A 49 0.39 16.37 -2.85
CA LYS A 49 -0.64 17.40 -2.86
C LYS A 49 -1.00 17.83 -1.45
N TRP A 50 -1.22 16.88 -0.54
CA TRP A 50 -1.52 17.17 0.86
C TRP A 50 -0.40 17.96 1.53
N SER A 51 0.86 17.52 1.40
CA SER A 51 2.02 18.22 1.97
C SER A 51 2.09 19.68 1.48
N LYS A 52 1.89 19.90 0.17
CA LYS A 52 1.87 21.24 -0.40
C LYS A 52 0.75 22.11 0.18
N CYS A 53 -0.49 21.60 0.22
CA CYS A 53 -1.62 22.34 0.81
C CYS A 53 -1.39 22.66 2.28
N ARG A 54 -0.87 21.69 3.05
CA ARG A 54 -0.56 21.87 4.46
C ARG A 54 0.52 22.94 4.69
N LEU A 55 1.54 22.98 3.83
CA LEU A 55 2.58 24.01 3.89
C LEU A 55 1.99 25.40 3.66
N ASP A 56 1.06 25.53 2.73
CA ASP A 56 0.40 26.80 2.43
C ASP A 56 -0.44 27.29 3.61
N ASP A 57 -1.22 26.39 4.22
CA ASP A 57 -2.18 26.70 5.30
C ASP A 57 -1.54 26.83 6.69
N HIS A 58 -0.62 25.93 7.03
CA HIS A 58 -0.06 25.79 8.38
C HIS A 58 1.41 26.21 8.52
N LYS A 59 2.09 26.51 7.40
CA LYS A 59 3.54 26.79 7.35
C LYS A 59 4.42 25.65 7.87
N GLU A 60 3.86 24.45 7.98
CA GLU A 60 4.56 23.25 8.46
C GLU A 60 4.09 22.02 7.67
N ALA A 61 5.03 21.32 7.04
CA ALA A 61 4.74 20.15 6.20
C ALA A 61 6.01 19.32 5.98
N PRO A 62 5.88 18.02 5.62
CA PRO A 62 7.03 17.22 5.21
C PRO A 62 7.61 17.75 3.90
N ILE A 63 8.92 17.98 3.85
CA ILE A 63 9.60 18.39 2.62
C ILE A 63 9.93 17.14 1.80
N GLY A 64 9.25 17.00 0.67
CA GLY A 64 9.50 15.92 -0.30
C GLY A 64 8.68 14.65 -0.08
N PRO A 65 9.00 13.58 -0.83
CA PRO A 65 8.29 12.32 -0.76
C PRO A 65 8.60 11.57 0.55
N PRO A 66 7.73 10.63 0.97
CA PRO A 66 7.84 9.95 2.27
C PRO A 66 9.18 9.25 2.51
N TYR A 67 9.81 8.71 1.47
CA TYR A 67 11.07 7.98 1.57
C TYR A 67 12.31 8.88 1.75
N LEU A 68 12.17 10.20 1.58
CA LEU A 68 13.24 11.18 1.82
C LEU A 68 13.12 11.89 3.16
N LEU A 69 12.17 11.47 4.01
CA LEU A 69 12.07 12.05 5.35
C LEU A 69 13.31 11.71 6.18
N PRO A 70 13.83 12.68 6.95
CA PRO A 70 15.18 12.58 7.52
C PRO A 70 15.27 11.59 8.68
N SER A 71 14.15 11.25 9.31
CA SER A 71 14.09 10.28 10.39
C SER A 71 12.81 9.44 10.36
N LYS A 72 12.85 8.31 11.09
CA LYS A 72 11.66 7.50 11.33
C LYS A 72 10.60 8.25 12.14
N ASP A 73 11.01 9.16 13.02
CA ASP A 73 10.11 9.97 13.83
C ASP A 73 9.37 10.99 12.95
N ASP A 74 10.06 11.61 11.98
CA ASP A 74 9.43 12.48 10.99
C ASP A 74 8.43 11.69 10.14
N LEU A 75 8.82 10.51 9.68
CA LEU A 75 7.91 9.66 8.92
C LEU A 75 6.70 9.24 9.77
N TYR A 76 6.91 8.86 11.02
CA TYR A 76 5.83 8.52 11.95
C TYR A 76 4.87 9.70 12.14
N HIS A 77 5.41 10.88 12.45
CA HIS A 77 4.64 12.09 12.66
C HIS A 77 3.82 12.45 11.42
N TRP A 78 4.49 12.58 10.28
CA TRP A 78 3.86 13.04 9.05
C TRP A 78 2.90 12.03 8.46
N MET A 79 3.17 10.72 8.54
CA MET A 79 2.20 9.70 8.14
C MET A 79 0.95 9.70 9.02
N THR A 80 1.10 9.99 10.32
CA THR A 80 -0.03 10.08 11.25
C THR A 80 -0.90 11.28 10.90
N CYS A 81 -0.32 12.45 10.68
CA CYS A 81 -1.06 13.64 10.20
C CYS A 81 -1.73 13.37 8.86
N PHE A 82 -0.99 12.83 7.90
CA PHE A 82 -1.47 12.54 6.55
C PHE A 82 -2.76 11.71 6.57
N ILE A 83 -2.76 10.57 7.27
CA ILE A 83 -3.90 9.65 7.29
C ILE A 83 -5.16 10.28 7.91
N VAL A 84 -5.01 11.12 8.92
CA VAL A 84 -6.15 11.78 9.58
C VAL A 84 -6.73 12.93 8.72
N GLU A 85 -5.88 13.58 7.92
CA GLU A 85 -6.21 14.82 7.23
C GLU A 85 -6.65 14.65 5.79
N ILE A 86 -6.27 13.55 5.12
CA ILE A 86 -6.64 13.36 3.72
C ILE A 86 -8.15 13.26 3.52
N ARG A 87 -8.60 13.84 2.42
CA ARG A 87 -9.99 13.82 1.96
C ARG A 87 -10.05 13.47 0.47
N CYS A 88 -11.20 12.94 0.06
CA CYS A 88 -11.59 12.78 -1.33
C CYS A 88 -11.63 14.15 -2.05
N LYS A 89 -11.68 14.14 -3.38
CA LYS A 89 -11.76 15.37 -4.19
C LYS A 89 -12.98 16.25 -3.86
N ASP A 90 -14.07 15.63 -3.41
CA ASP A 90 -15.30 16.31 -2.98
C ASP A 90 -15.26 16.79 -1.52
N GLY A 91 -14.10 16.67 -0.85
CA GLY A 91 -13.90 17.07 0.54
C GLY A 91 -14.37 16.05 1.57
N LYS A 92 -14.99 14.93 1.15
CA LYS A 92 -15.45 13.89 2.08
C LYS A 92 -14.31 12.99 2.54
N GLU A 93 -14.56 12.25 3.62
CA GLU A 93 -13.64 11.22 4.09
C GLU A 93 -13.53 10.07 3.09
N TYR A 94 -12.35 9.45 3.02
CA TYR A 94 -12.18 8.21 2.29
C TYR A 94 -12.90 7.05 3.01
N SER A 95 -13.36 6.05 2.26
CA SER A 95 -13.84 4.82 2.89
C SER A 95 -12.70 4.16 3.71
N PRO A 96 -13.00 3.38 4.77
CA PRO A 96 -11.99 2.66 5.54
C PRO A 96 -11.02 1.83 4.67
N ASN A 97 -11.56 1.17 3.65
CA ASN A 97 -10.78 0.34 2.74
C ASN A 97 -9.84 1.18 1.87
N THR A 98 -10.33 2.32 1.37
CA THR A 98 -9.51 3.24 0.58
C THR A 98 -8.42 3.87 1.43
N LEU A 99 -8.73 4.26 2.67
CA LEU A 99 -7.74 4.81 3.61
C LEU A 99 -6.61 3.81 3.87
N TYR A 100 -6.96 2.55 4.16
CA TYR A 100 -5.97 1.48 4.35
C TYR A 100 -5.16 1.19 3.08
N ALA A 101 -5.81 1.21 1.91
CA ALA A 101 -5.15 1.02 0.63
C ALA A 101 -4.12 2.13 0.33
N ILE A 102 -4.44 3.39 0.65
CA ILE A 102 -3.50 4.52 0.55
C ILE A 102 -2.28 4.27 1.44
N ALA A 103 -2.48 3.90 2.71
CA ALA A 103 -1.38 3.59 3.62
C ALA A 103 -0.50 2.45 3.08
N CYS A 104 -1.12 1.35 2.58
CA CYS A 104 -0.39 0.24 1.96
C CYS A 104 0.43 0.68 0.75
N ALA A 105 -0.15 1.51 -0.11
CA ALA A 105 0.47 2.02 -1.33
C ALA A 105 1.68 2.92 -1.03
N VAL A 106 1.57 3.82 -0.04
CA VAL A 106 2.70 4.63 0.43
C VAL A 106 3.81 3.76 1.02
N MET A 107 3.46 2.78 1.87
CA MET A 107 4.44 1.85 2.43
C MET A 107 5.20 1.09 1.33
N LYS A 108 4.46 0.58 0.33
CA LYS A 108 5.05 -0.13 -0.79
C LYS A 108 6.02 0.76 -1.57
N HIS A 109 5.64 2.02 -1.83
CA HIS A 109 6.52 2.97 -2.48
C HIS A 109 7.79 3.23 -1.67
N ILE A 110 7.68 3.43 -0.35
CA ILE A 110 8.86 3.62 0.51
C ILE A 110 9.80 2.41 0.44
N ARG A 111 9.26 1.18 0.45
CA ARG A 111 10.08 -0.04 0.40
C ARG A 111 10.83 -0.27 -0.90
N ASN A 112 10.49 0.46 -1.97
CA ASN A 112 11.30 0.47 -3.19
C ASN A 112 12.65 1.20 -2.98
N TYR A 113 12.75 2.06 -1.95
CA TYR A 113 13.95 2.82 -1.61
C TYR A 113 14.56 2.40 -0.26
N CYS A 114 13.72 2.02 0.70
CA CYS A 114 14.10 1.55 2.04
C CYS A 114 13.42 0.19 2.34
N PRO A 115 13.90 -0.93 1.76
CA PRO A 115 13.23 -2.23 1.82
C PRO A 115 12.96 -2.79 3.22
N GLU A 116 13.82 -2.42 4.18
CA GLU A 116 13.79 -2.81 5.59
C GLU A 116 12.76 -2.05 6.43
N LEU A 117 12.29 -0.90 5.94
CA LEU A 117 11.31 -0.09 6.64
C LEU A 117 9.91 -0.70 6.50
N ASN A 118 9.16 -0.76 7.60
CA ASN A 118 7.75 -1.15 7.55
C ASN A 118 6.96 -0.56 8.73
N PHE A 119 6.25 0.55 8.49
CA PHE A 119 5.45 1.20 9.52
C PHE A 119 4.23 0.40 9.99
N PHE A 120 3.88 -0.73 9.35
CA PHE A 120 2.86 -1.65 9.83
C PHE A 120 3.40 -2.70 10.81
N THR A 121 4.69 -2.98 10.82
CA THR A 121 5.25 -4.04 11.69
C THR A 121 6.22 -3.49 12.72
N GLN A 122 6.94 -2.43 12.40
CA GLN A 122 7.93 -1.84 13.29
C GLN A 122 7.28 -1.20 14.54
N PRO A 123 7.87 -1.37 15.75
CA PRO A 123 7.31 -0.85 17.01
C PRO A 123 7.24 0.68 17.09
N GLU A 124 8.21 1.38 16.52
CA GLU A 124 8.28 2.85 16.51
C GLU A 124 7.06 3.50 15.84
N PHE A 125 6.35 2.76 14.98
CA PHE A 125 5.12 3.21 14.31
C PHE A 125 3.84 2.69 14.99
N HIS A 126 3.89 2.20 16.23
CA HIS A 126 2.69 1.69 16.91
C HIS A 126 1.59 2.76 17.00
N GLY A 127 1.94 4.00 17.31
CA GLY A 127 0.98 5.11 17.35
C GLY A 127 0.27 5.32 16.02
N PHE A 128 0.98 5.22 14.90
CA PHE A 128 0.42 5.36 13.56
C PHE A 128 -0.62 4.27 13.29
N LYS A 129 -0.32 3.01 13.63
CA LYS A 129 -1.25 1.88 13.44
C LYS A 129 -2.51 2.08 14.25
N THR A 130 -2.36 2.47 15.53
CA THR A 130 -3.50 2.75 16.41
C THR A 130 -4.36 3.88 15.87
N THR A 131 -3.75 4.93 15.32
CA THR A 131 -4.46 6.04 14.67
C THR A 131 -5.23 5.55 13.43
N LEU A 132 -4.58 4.83 12.51
CA LEU A 132 -5.22 4.29 11.31
C LEU A 132 -6.40 3.38 11.66
N ASP A 133 -6.23 2.47 12.63
CA ASP A 133 -7.29 1.59 13.11
C ASP A 133 -8.46 2.37 13.73
N SER A 134 -8.16 3.45 14.45
CA SER A 134 -9.17 4.30 15.07
C SER A 134 -9.96 5.10 14.02
N GLU A 135 -9.30 5.67 13.01
CA GLU A 135 -9.96 6.35 11.89
C GLU A 135 -10.86 5.38 11.11
N MET A 136 -10.35 4.18 10.80
CA MET A 136 -11.15 3.16 10.12
C MET A 136 -12.38 2.73 10.93
N LYS A 137 -12.28 2.68 12.27
CA LYS A 137 -13.42 2.40 13.15
C LYS A 137 -14.41 3.57 13.20
N ARG A 138 -13.92 4.82 13.28
CA ARG A 138 -14.75 6.03 13.22
C ARG A 138 -15.59 6.05 11.95
N PHE A 139 -14.95 5.88 10.79
CA PHE A 139 -15.63 5.89 9.49
C PHE A 139 -16.71 4.83 9.38
N LYS A 140 -16.48 3.63 9.94
CA LYS A 140 -17.49 2.56 9.99
C LYS A 140 -18.67 2.95 10.88
N ALA A 141 -18.42 3.58 12.03
CA ALA A 141 -19.46 4.04 12.94
C ALA A 141 -20.29 5.18 12.33
N ASP A 142 -19.64 6.09 11.59
CA ASP A 142 -20.26 7.24 10.92
C ASP A 142 -20.96 6.85 9.60
N GLY A 143 -20.93 5.56 9.25
CA GLY A 143 -21.58 5.02 8.04
C GLY A 143 -20.90 5.37 6.72
N VAL A 144 -19.67 5.90 6.77
CA VAL A 144 -18.86 6.23 5.60
C VAL A 144 -18.53 4.96 4.82
N GLY A 145 -19.07 4.84 3.61
CA GLY A 145 -18.90 3.67 2.74
C GLY A 145 -19.91 2.54 2.96
N LEU A 146 -20.97 2.75 3.75
CA LEU A 146 -22.09 1.79 3.88
C LEU A 146 -23.08 1.81 2.73
N GLU A 147 -22.94 2.71 1.74
CA GLU A 147 -23.60 2.51 0.46
C GLU A 147 -23.07 1.23 -0.18
N LYS A 148 -23.87 0.15 -0.15
CA LYS A 148 -23.59 -1.11 -0.85
C LYS A 148 -23.46 -0.86 -2.34
N ARG A 149 -22.29 -0.44 -2.78
CA ARG A 149 -21.88 -0.55 -4.18
C ARG A 149 -21.10 -1.84 -4.31
N ARG A 150 -21.65 -2.77 -5.10
CA ARG A 150 -20.96 -3.98 -5.54
C ARG A 150 -19.61 -3.53 -6.08
N ALA A 151 -18.52 -3.91 -5.40
CA ALA A 151 -17.12 -3.67 -5.79
C ALA A 151 -17.00 -2.62 -6.90
N ASP A 152 -17.20 -1.34 -6.58
CA ASP A 152 -16.96 -0.30 -7.56
C ASP A 152 -15.47 -0.40 -7.93
N PRO A 153 -15.13 -0.73 -9.19
CA PRO A 153 -13.83 -0.34 -9.71
C PRO A 153 -13.78 1.18 -9.57
N ILE A 154 -12.59 1.74 -9.31
CA ILE A 154 -12.30 3.17 -9.44
C ILE A 154 -13.27 3.80 -10.46
N SER A 155 -14.20 4.63 -9.98
CA SER A 155 -15.27 5.16 -10.83
C SER A 155 -14.65 6.02 -11.94
N VAL A 156 -15.22 5.84 -13.13
CA VAL A 156 -14.59 5.99 -14.46
C VAL A 156 -14.18 7.43 -14.81
N ASN A 157 -14.46 8.44 -13.99
CA ASN A 157 -14.14 9.86 -14.26
C ASN A 157 -13.06 10.46 -13.32
N ASP A 158 -12.66 9.75 -12.25
CA ASP A 158 -11.99 10.38 -11.10
C ASP A 158 -10.45 10.23 -11.06
N GLU A 159 -9.86 9.50 -12.01
CA GLU A 159 -8.40 9.30 -12.19
C GLU A 159 -7.88 9.67 -13.61
N GLU A 160 -8.69 10.25 -14.49
CA GLU A 160 -8.36 10.29 -15.93
C GLU A 160 -7.34 11.34 -16.39
N GLN A 161 -6.70 12.12 -15.50
CA GLN A 161 -5.71 13.14 -15.92
C GLN A 161 -4.44 13.29 -15.07
N LEU A 162 -3.97 12.29 -14.29
CA LEU A 162 -2.65 12.37 -13.62
C LEU A 162 -1.96 11.00 -13.48
#